data_AF-A0A950EXQ1-F1
#
_entry.id   AF-A0A950EXQ1-F1
#
_cell.length_a   1.000
_cell.length_b   1.000
_cell.length_c   1.000
_cell.angle_alpha   90.00
_cell.angle_beta   90.00
_cell.angle_gamma   90.00
#
_symmetry.space_group_name_H-M   'P 1'
#
loop_
_entity.id
_entity.type
_entity.pdbx_description
1 polymer ?
#
loop_
_entity_poly.entity_id
_entity_poly.type
_entity_poly.pdbx_seq_one_letter_code
_entity_poly.pdbx_strand_id
1 'polypeptide(L)' 'FEAAQYVTLAALVKALVARYPIEALAGHSDIAPGRKTDPGPHFDWARLQRDTQLGPASFPYIQGRDAQNATS' A
#
# COMPACT_ATOMS: atom_id res chain seq x y z
N PHE A 1 -6.03 10.81 -3.53
CA PHE A 1 -4.59 11.10 -3.36
C PHE A 1 -4.04 11.68 -4.64
N GLU A 2 -3.18 12.68 -4.54
CA GLU A 2 -2.57 13.38 -5.68
C GLU A 2 -1.30 12.66 -6.18
N ALA A 3 -0.90 12.93 -7.42
CA ALA A 3 0.28 12.30 -7.99
C ALA A 3 1.57 12.58 -7.20
N ALA A 4 1.73 13.81 -6.70
CA ALA A 4 2.88 14.20 -5.88
C ALA A 4 2.97 13.40 -4.57
N GLN A 5 1.83 13.02 -3.98
CA GLN A 5 1.80 12.22 -2.75
C GLN A 5 2.37 10.81 -2.98
N TYR A 6 2.05 10.17 -4.10
CA TYR A 6 2.61 8.85 -4.44
C TYR A 6 4.11 8.92 -4.74
N VAL A 7 4.57 9.95 -5.45
CA VAL A 7 6.01 10.13 -5.74
C VAL A 7 6.80 10.23 -4.43
N THR A 8 6.35 11.09 -3.52
CA THR A 8 6.99 11.26 -2.20
C THR A 8 6.91 9.98 -1.37
N LEU A 9 5.75 9.32 -1.33
CA LEU A 9 5.57 8.08 -0.57
C LEU A 9 6.47 6.96 -1.09
N ALA A 10 6.56 6.77 -2.42
CA ALA A 10 7.40 5.74 -3.01
C ALA A 10 8.89 5.97 -2.70
N ALA A 11 9.36 7.22 -2.76
CA ALA A 11 10.73 7.57 -2.38
C ALA A 11 11.01 7.25 -0.89
N LEU A 12 10.08 7.60 0.01
CA LEU A 12 10.19 7.30 1.42
C LEU A 12 10.23 5.78 1.68
N VAL A 13 9.31 5.03 1.07
CA VAL A 13 9.25 3.57 1.22
C VAL A 13 10.55 2.92 0.77
N LYS A 14 11.09 3.31 -0.39
CA LYS A 14 12.38 2.80 -0.89
C LYS A 14 13.51 3.06 0.10
N ALA A 15 13.57 4.27 0.66
CA ALA A 15 14.59 4.63 1.65
C ALA A 15 14.49 3.79 2.93
N LEU A 16 13.27 3.56 3.43
CA LEU A 16 13.03 2.76 4.63
C LEU A 16 13.38 1.28 4.42
N VAL A 17 12.95 0.69 3.29
CA VAL A 17 13.24 -0.72 2.96
C VAL A 17 14.74 -0.93 2.75
N ALA A 18 15.46 0.04 2.19
CA ALA A 18 16.92 -0.05 2.06
C ALA A 18 17.65 -0.02 3.42
N ARG A 19 17.04 0.58 4.45
CA ARG A 19 17.68 0.78 5.78
C ARG A 19 17.30 -0.26 6.81
N TYR A 20 16.10 -0.81 6.72
CA TYR A 20 15.49 -1.68 7.72
C TYR A 20 15.00 -2.97 7.06
N PRO A 21 15.04 -4.12 7.77
CA PRO A 21 14.51 -5.39 7.27
C PRO A 21 12.97 -5.39 7.31
N ILE A 22 12.34 -4.55 6.49
CA ILE A 22 10.88 -4.44 6.39
C ILE A 22 10.36 -5.59 5.53
N GLU A 23 9.48 -6.40 6.10
CA GLU A 23 8.93 -7.58 5.41
C GLU A 23 7.71 -7.22 4.55
N ALA A 24 6.87 -6.30 5.00
CA ALA A 24 5.61 -5.98 4.34
C ALA A 24 5.13 -4.54 4.60
N LEU A 25 4.34 -4.03 3.66
CA LEU A 25 3.61 -2.77 3.75
C LEU A 25 2.13 -3.07 4.03
N ALA A 26 1.54 -2.37 5.00
CA ALA A 26 0.15 -2.54 5.42
C ALA A 26 -0.57 -1.19 5.53
N GLY A 27 -1.88 -1.16 5.24
CA GLY A 27 -2.76 -0.05 5.62
C GLY A 27 -3.21 -0.18 7.08
N HIS A 28 -3.71 0.89 7.69
CA HIS A 28 -4.24 0.80 9.05
C HIS A 28 -5.46 -0.13 9.15
N SER A 29 -6.29 -0.20 8.12
CA SER A 29 -7.41 -1.15 8.02
C SER A 29 -6.96 -2.61 8.02
N ASP A 30 -5.79 -2.92 7.47
CA ASP A 30 -5.23 -4.27 7.47
C ASP A 30 -4.77 -4.67 8.89
N ILE A 31 -4.27 -3.71 9.68
CA ILE A 31 -3.78 -3.94 11.05
C ILE A 31 -4.92 -3.89 12.09
N ALA A 32 -5.99 -3.15 11.81
CA ALA A 32 -7.08 -2.91 12.75
C ALA A 32 -8.48 -3.00 12.09
N PRO A 33 -8.88 -4.19 11.61
CA PRO A 33 -10.18 -4.37 10.96
C PRO A 33 -11.34 -3.91 11.85
N GLY A 34 -12.32 -3.21 11.26
CA GLY A 34 -13.52 -2.70 11.96
C GLY A 34 -13.30 -1.45 12.82
N ARG A 35 -12.05 -1.12 13.19
CA ARG A 35 -11.71 0.10 13.94
C ARG A 35 -11.14 1.20 13.06
N LYS A 36 -10.35 0.83 12.05
CA LYS A 36 -9.72 1.75 11.10
C LYS A 36 -10.16 1.39 9.68
N THR A 37 -10.44 2.42 8.89
CA THR A 37 -10.88 2.30 7.50
C THR A 37 -9.88 2.90 6.53
N ASP A 38 -8.90 3.67 7.02
CA ASP A 38 -7.84 4.25 6.22
C ASP A 38 -6.80 3.20 5.78
N PRO A 39 -6.11 3.40 4.64
CA PRO A 39 -6.16 4.58 3.77
C PRO A 39 -7.40 4.65 2.86
N GLY A 40 -8.28 3.64 2.93
CA GLY A 40 -9.56 3.60 2.21
C GLY A 40 -9.44 3.19 0.73
N PRO A 41 -10.58 3.08 0.02
CA PRO A 41 -10.62 2.54 -1.34
C PRO A 41 -9.94 3.42 -2.38
N HIS A 42 -9.75 4.72 -2.09
CA HIS A 42 -9.11 5.66 -3.01
C HIS A 42 -7.57 5.59 -2.99
N PHE A 43 -6.98 4.81 -2.08
CA PHE A 43 -5.55 4.55 -2.08
C PHE A 43 -5.20 3.43 -3.07
N ASP A 44 -4.43 3.78 -4.09
CA ASP A 44 -4.01 2.89 -5.16
C ASP A 44 -2.73 2.16 -4.74
N TRP A 45 -2.92 0.99 -4.13
CA TRP A 45 -1.83 0.10 -3.74
C TRP A 45 -1.05 -0.44 -4.95
N ALA A 46 -1.72 -0.69 -6.07
CA ALA A 46 -1.07 -1.18 -7.29
C ALA A 46 -0.12 -0.11 -7.86
N ARG A 47 -0.50 1.16 -7.78
CA ARG A 47 0.40 2.27 -8.10
C ARG A 47 1.59 2.33 -7.16
N LEU A 48 1.39 2.27 -5.86
CA LEU A 48 2.51 2.27 -4.92
C LEU A 48 3.48 1.11 -5.22
N GLN A 49 2.96 -0.08 -5.50
CA GLN A 49 3.77 -1.24 -5.90
C GLN A 49 4.59 -0.96 -7.18
N ARG A 50 3.96 -0.43 -8.23
CA ARG A 50 4.67 -0.04 -9.46
C ARG A 50 5.77 1.01 -9.20
N ASP A 51 5.45 2.06 -8.45
CA ASP A 51 6.35 3.19 -8.21
C ASP A 51 7.54 2.78 -7.31
N THR A 52 7.31 1.83 -6.39
CA THR A 52 8.35 1.27 -5.50
C THR A 52 9.19 0.17 -6.13
N GLN A 53 8.68 -0.50 -7.18
CA GLN A 53 9.32 -1.67 -7.82
C GLN A 53 9.63 -2.82 -6.85
N LEU A 54 8.94 -2.88 -5.70
CA LEU A 54 9.07 -3.98 -4.75
C LEU A 54 8.21 -5.17 -5.19
N GLY A 55 8.69 -6.37 -4.86
CA GLY A 55 8.01 -7.62 -5.25
C GLY A 55 6.67 -7.83 -4.52
N PRO A 56 5.83 -8.76 -5.00
CA PRO A 56 4.54 -9.07 -4.38
C PRO A 56 4.62 -9.46 -2.89
N ALA A 57 5.74 -10.06 -2.46
CA ALA A 57 5.96 -10.43 -1.06
C ALA A 57 5.88 -9.22 -0.11
N SER A 58 6.28 -8.02 -0.56
CA SER A 58 6.19 -6.79 0.23
C SER A 58 4.76 -6.22 0.32
N PHE A 59 3.82 -6.78 -0.44
CA PHE A 59 2.44 -6.31 -0.56
C PHE A 59 1.41 -7.43 -0.32
N PRO A 60 1.46 -8.13 0.83
CA PRO A 60 0.62 -9.31 1.07
C PRO A 60 -0.89 -8.98 1.15
N TYR A 61 -1.25 -7.71 1.41
CA TYR A 61 -2.65 -7.29 1.57
C TYR A 61 -3.29 -6.76 0.28
N ILE A 62 -2.57 -6.72 -0.85
CA ILE A 62 -3.18 -6.34 -2.14
C ILE A 62 -4.12 -7.43 -2.66
N GLN A 63 -3.76 -8.70 -2.48
CA GLN A 63 -4.53 -9.83 -2.97
C GLN A 63 -5.78 -10.03 -2.10
N GLY A 64 -6.93 -9.57 -2.61
CA GLY A 64 -8.23 -9.59 -1.92
C GLY A 64 -9.01 -8.27 -2.03
N ARG A 65 -8.35 -7.16 -2.39
CA ARG A 65 -8.99 -5.84 -2.55
C ARG A 65 -9.61 -5.62 -3.94
N ASP A 66 -9.05 -6.21 -5.00
CA ASP A 66 -9.60 -6.09 -6.37
C ASP A 66 -10.98 -6.75 -6.52
N ALA A 67 -11.29 -7.76 -5.70
CA ALA A 67 -12.60 -8.42 -5.70
C ALA A 67 -13.70 -7.62 -4.96
N GLN A 68 -13.33 -6.64 -4.12
CA GLN A 68 -14.28 -5.87 -3.30
C GLN A 68 -14.63 -4.49 -3.91
N ASN A 69 -13.78 -3.97 -4.81
CA ASN A 69 -14.02 -2.69 -5.49
C ASN A 69 -14.84 -2.81 -6.80
N ALA A 70 -15.22 -4.02 -7.22
CA ALA A 70 -16.00 -4.24 -8.45
C ALA A 70 -17.54 -4.21 -8.23
N THR A 71 -18.01 -3.95 -7.00
CA THR A 71 -19.44 -4.06 -6.64
C THR A 71 -19.98 -2.85 -5.87
N SER A 72 -19.43 -1.66 -6.06
CA SER A 72 -20.01 -0.39 -5.55
C SER A 72 -19.92 0.72 -6.58
#